data_AF-A0A7Y0LWG9-F1
#
_entry.id   AF-A0A7Y0LWG9-F1
#
_cell.length_a   1.000
_cell.length_b   1.000
_cell.length_c   1.000
_cell.angle_alpha   90.00
_cell.angle_beta   90.00
_cell.angle_gamma   90.00
#
_symmetry.space_group_name_H-M   'P 1'
#
loop_
_entity.id
_entity.type
_entity.pdbx_description
1 polymer ?
#
loop_
_entity_poly.entity_id
_entity_poly.type
_entity_poly.pdbx_seq_one_letter_code
_entity_poly.pdbx_strand_id
1 'polypeptide(L)'
;MRFSGPVLLSVPSRRRDPPSFSTGAGSRRRQSGHPAGARLGRSHGVLEPVVGRRPRAPVVEKETPVTVTHRAQDGPVPPLGRTTGRRRRRLLLTSVVALSTALVAACAQGSGGGDAAEDVSFGSDTELSGNLSVMGFGAGDEIAQVRMEAAQKALGDGVDVSLIEGDLDIQAFLSAVAADDPPELISANRDQIGTFASRGAIIPLDDCLDAEGVDTSVFQEAALAQVTFNDQVYGIPEFNQVQLTQANGDLLAAAGLTIEDVNGSSWERIAAANQALAKSEGGKVSVIGYDSKLPEFLPLWAKANGADLLSQDGRTAQLDDPAVVEALEFAVGIYDAQGGFPAVKAFRDSADFFGENNQFATSTLGAMPMEQWYINVVNDVSPDAPVVYDSFRGRDGEPLAFSSGSAWAIPKGSANPQAACTFAATMVATDSWMAAAQARADIRAEEGKPFTMSPTANTEADEQIRAMVDLDEPKFGPGLEAMYAGLEKTFTLPANPADAEFKTAWQDGVNRVLNGQQEPAEALAQAQEEAQAALDEAWADWDARG
;
A
#
# COMPACT_ATOMS: atom_id res chain seq x y z
N MET A 1 0.67 -46.76 25.21
CA MET A 1 1.97 -47.40 25.57
C MET A 1 2.81 -46.38 26.33
N ARG A 2 3.52 -46.83 27.37
CA ARG A 2 4.32 -46.03 28.34
C ARG A 2 5.79 -45.91 27.92
N PHE A 3 6.50 -45.03 28.64
CA PHE A 3 7.95 -44.83 28.85
C PHE A 3 8.61 -43.76 27.94
N SER A 4 9.51 -42.88 28.37
CA SER A 4 10.00 -42.36 29.67
C SER A 4 11.02 -41.25 29.37
N GLY A 5 11.22 -40.28 30.28
CA GLY A 5 12.17 -39.16 30.15
C GLY A 5 13.67 -39.51 30.25
N PRO A 6 14.55 -38.50 30.46
CA PRO A 6 14.82 -38.12 31.86
C PRO A 6 14.97 -36.60 32.15
N VAL A 7 14.98 -36.35 33.45
CA VAL A 7 15.00 -35.11 34.25
C VAL A 7 16.45 -34.74 34.64
N LEU A 8 16.73 -33.45 34.86
CA LEU A 8 17.69 -32.99 35.87
C LEU A 8 17.28 -31.61 36.43
N LEU A 9 17.26 -31.50 37.76
CA LEU A 9 16.71 -30.41 38.58
C LEU A 9 17.79 -29.84 39.53
N SER A 10 17.57 -28.57 39.94
CA SER A 10 17.92 -27.94 41.24
C SER A 10 19.37 -27.46 41.50
N VAL A 11 19.66 -26.32 42.16
CA VAL A 11 18.88 -25.31 42.93
C VAL A 11 19.79 -24.07 43.26
N PRO A 12 19.25 -22.93 43.78
CA PRO A 12 19.81 -21.58 43.69
C PRO A 12 20.40 -21.03 45.01
N SER A 13 20.91 -19.78 45.02
CA SER A 13 21.15 -19.02 46.26
C SER A 13 20.76 -17.53 46.15
N ARG A 14 20.31 -16.99 47.29
CA ARG A 14 19.59 -15.73 47.51
C ARG A 14 20.48 -14.60 48.04
N ARG A 15 20.10 -13.36 47.67
CA ARG A 15 19.99 -12.08 48.44
C ARG A 15 21.18 -11.59 49.29
N ARG A 16 21.51 -10.29 49.12
CA ARG A 16 21.38 -9.21 50.14
C ARG A 16 21.81 -7.83 49.59
N ASP A 17 20.91 -6.85 49.70
CA ASP A 17 21.15 -5.38 49.74
C ASP A 17 21.51 -4.94 51.18
N PRO A 18 21.70 -3.63 51.52
CA PRO A 18 22.51 -2.51 50.98
C PRO A 18 23.26 -1.81 52.19
N PRO A 19 23.39 -0.47 52.40
CA PRO A 19 23.55 0.75 51.57
C PRO A 19 24.75 1.66 52.04
N SER A 20 25.04 2.80 51.37
CA SER A 20 25.23 4.15 52.00
C SER A 20 25.84 5.26 51.09
N PHE A 21 25.02 6.30 50.87
CA PHE A 21 25.22 7.76 51.05
C PHE A 21 26.57 8.50 50.82
N SER A 22 26.41 9.63 50.09
CA SER A 22 26.90 11.01 50.38
C SER A 22 28.40 11.29 50.16
N THR A 23 28.84 12.20 49.31
CA THR A 23 28.81 13.69 49.40
C THR A 23 29.63 14.17 48.18
N GLY A 24 29.31 15.29 47.52
CA GLY A 24 29.77 16.60 47.95
C GLY A 24 30.21 17.46 46.75
N ALA A 25 29.82 18.72 46.82
CA ALA A 25 29.98 19.76 45.81
C ALA A 25 31.44 20.14 45.49
N GLY A 26 31.67 20.81 44.35
CA GLY A 26 33.01 21.34 44.07
C GLY A 26 33.25 22.10 42.76
N SER A 27 32.45 23.14 42.49
CA SER A 27 32.81 24.41 41.84
C SER A 27 34.03 24.55 40.88
N ARG A 28 33.72 25.22 39.75
CA ARG A 28 34.41 26.38 39.14
C ARG A 28 35.61 26.18 38.16
N ARG A 29 35.32 26.71 36.96
CA ARG A 29 36.03 27.75 36.18
C ARG A 29 37.24 27.36 35.31
N ARG A 30 36.95 27.49 34.00
CA ARG A 30 37.53 28.43 33.00
C ARG A 30 38.94 28.20 32.46
N GLN A 31 38.98 28.45 31.14
CA GLN A 31 40.01 29.08 30.30
C GLN A 31 41.13 28.15 29.82
N SER A 32 41.11 27.76 28.55
CA SER A 32 41.47 28.50 27.32
C SER A 32 42.95 28.32 26.99
N GLY A 33 43.24 27.88 25.76
CA GLY A 33 44.60 27.87 25.24
C GLY A 33 44.77 27.02 23.99
N HIS A 34 44.36 27.55 22.83
CA HIS A 34 45.12 27.37 21.58
C HIS A 34 46.51 28.00 21.76
N PRO A 35 47.58 27.62 21.01
CA PRO A 35 47.54 27.66 19.54
C PRO A 35 48.45 26.69 18.75
N ALA A 36 48.04 26.53 17.48
CA ALA A 36 48.78 26.64 16.22
C ALA A 36 50.22 26.14 16.03
N GLY A 37 50.39 25.52 14.86
CA GLY A 37 51.61 25.55 14.03
C GLY A 37 52.15 24.15 13.73
N ALA A 38 52.62 23.76 12.56
CA ALA A 38 52.68 24.32 11.21
C ALA A 38 53.61 23.37 10.40
N ARG A 39 53.29 23.16 9.12
CA ARG A 39 54.21 22.98 7.98
C ARG A 39 54.99 21.65 7.78
N LEU A 40 54.63 21.04 6.65
CA LEU A 40 55.43 20.77 5.44
C LEU A 40 56.70 19.90 5.54
N GLY A 41 56.70 18.80 4.78
CA GLY A 41 57.89 18.13 4.27
C GLY A 41 57.55 17.13 3.16
N ARG A 42 57.86 17.49 1.90
CA ARG A 42 57.83 16.62 0.72
C ARG A 42 59.12 15.79 0.64
N SER A 43 59.02 14.52 0.22
CA SER A 43 59.97 13.79 -0.66
C SER A 43 59.51 12.32 -0.78
N HIS A 44 58.92 11.88 -1.90
CA HIS A 44 59.57 11.12 -3.00
C HIS A 44 60.52 10.00 -2.55
N GLY A 45 60.11 8.76 -2.82
CA GLY A 45 60.93 7.56 -2.69
C GLY A 45 60.14 6.31 -3.11
N VAL A 46 60.21 5.97 -4.40
CA VAL A 46 59.72 4.71 -4.98
C VAL A 46 60.68 3.60 -4.60
N LEU A 47 60.18 2.53 -3.97
CA LEU A 47 60.83 1.22 -3.91
C LEU A 47 59.73 0.13 -3.87
N GLU A 48 59.65 -0.67 -4.94
CA GLU A 48 59.00 -1.99 -4.88
C GLU A 48 59.72 -2.91 -3.88
N PRO A 49 59.01 -3.88 -3.30
CA PRO A 49 59.50 -5.25 -3.53
C PRO A 49 58.44 -6.37 -3.58
N VAL A 50 58.74 -7.32 -4.46
CA VAL A 50 58.84 -8.78 -4.21
C VAL A 50 57.55 -9.56 -3.91
N VAL A 51 57.24 -10.42 -4.90
CA VAL A 51 56.34 -11.58 -4.84
C VAL A 51 56.91 -12.67 -3.91
N GLY A 52 56.15 -13.02 -2.87
CA GLY A 52 56.38 -14.17 -1.99
C GLY A 52 55.17 -15.13 -2.00
N ARG A 53 55.41 -16.43 -2.16
CA ARG A 53 54.40 -17.50 -2.24
C ARG A 53 54.06 -18.12 -0.87
N ARG A 54 52.75 -18.35 -0.67
CA ARG A 54 52.04 -19.44 0.09
C ARG A 54 52.01 -19.33 1.63
N PRO A 55 50.93 -19.79 2.34
CA PRO A 55 50.23 -21.08 2.16
C PRO A 55 48.69 -21.09 2.20
N ARG A 56 48.11 -22.23 1.78
CA ARG A 56 46.69 -22.61 1.83
C ARG A 56 46.27 -23.12 3.23
N ALA A 57 45.07 -22.75 3.67
CA ALA A 57 44.09 -23.53 4.44
C ALA A 57 42.83 -22.66 4.70
N PRO A 58 41.65 -23.19 5.08
CA PRO A 58 40.96 -24.41 4.66
C PRO A 58 39.63 -24.06 3.92
N VAL A 59 39.05 -25.06 3.27
CA VAL A 59 37.71 -25.00 2.66
C VAL A 59 36.67 -25.03 3.79
N VAL A 60 35.84 -23.99 3.87
CA VAL A 60 34.56 -24.02 4.60
C VAL A 60 33.48 -24.07 3.53
N GLU A 61 32.77 -25.18 3.53
CA GLU A 61 31.58 -25.44 2.73
C GLU A 61 30.51 -24.44 3.18
N LYS A 62 30.24 -23.43 2.34
CA LYS A 62 29.06 -22.58 2.52
C LYS A 62 27.89 -23.29 1.87
N GLU A 63 26.93 -23.68 2.70
CA GLU A 63 25.60 -24.08 2.26
C GLU A 63 25.01 -22.99 1.35
N THR A 64 24.47 -23.46 0.24
CA THR A 64 23.93 -22.65 -0.85
C THR A 64 22.54 -22.17 -0.44
N PRO A 65 22.22 -20.87 -0.48
CA PRO A 65 20.83 -20.45 -0.44
C PRO A 65 20.15 -20.89 -1.74
N VAL A 66 19.04 -21.61 -1.60
CA VAL A 66 18.17 -22.03 -2.70
C VAL A 66 17.61 -20.77 -3.36
N THR A 67 18.09 -20.45 -4.56
CA THR A 67 17.51 -19.43 -5.41
C THR A 67 16.18 -19.93 -5.97
N VAL A 68 15.06 -19.40 -5.46
CA VAL A 68 13.76 -19.53 -6.12
C VAL A 68 13.80 -18.62 -7.35
N THR A 69 13.95 -19.23 -8.52
CA THR A 69 13.88 -18.54 -9.80
C THR A 69 12.41 -18.44 -10.20
N HIS A 70 11.81 -17.25 -10.12
CA HIS A 70 10.58 -16.95 -10.85
C HIS A 70 10.90 -16.95 -12.35
N ARG A 71 10.61 -18.07 -13.01
CA ARG A 71 10.69 -18.21 -14.45
C ARG A 71 9.44 -17.59 -15.05
N ALA A 72 9.59 -16.40 -15.62
CA ALA A 72 8.64 -15.84 -16.58
C ALA A 72 8.36 -16.88 -17.69
N GLN A 73 7.09 -17.26 -17.86
CA GLN A 73 6.65 -18.07 -18.98
C GLN A 73 6.00 -17.16 -20.02
N ASP A 74 6.81 -16.58 -20.89
CA ASP A 74 6.36 -16.16 -22.21
C ASP A 74 6.75 -17.26 -23.21
N GLY A 75 5.73 -17.92 -23.75
CA GLY A 75 5.84 -18.89 -24.84
C GLY A 75 4.86 -18.51 -25.98
N PRO A 76 5.29 -18.59 -27.25
CA PRO A 76 4.59 -17.96 -28.37
C PRO A 76 3.34 -18.73 -28.83
N VAL A 77 2.32 -17.97 -29.21
CA VAL A 77 1.09 -18.43 -29.88
C VAL A 77 1.42 -18.97 -31.29
N PRO A 78 1.04 -20.20 -31.67
CA PRO A 78 1.12 -20.65 -33.06
C PRO A 78 -0.19 -20.37 -33.84
N PRO A 79 -0.12 -20.25 -35.18
CA PRO A 79 -1.16 -19.60 -35.97
C PRO A 79 -2.31 -20.53 -36.41
N LEU A 80 -3.43 -19.87 -36.73
CA LEU A 80 -4.65 -20.42 -37.33
C LEU A 80 -4.38 -21.17 -38.65
N GLY A 81 -4.77 -22.45 -38.68
CA GLY A 81 -4.82 -23.28 -39.88
C GLY A 81 -6.26 -23.69 -40.23
N ARG A 82 -6.80 -23.16 -41.33
CA ARG A 82 -7.98 -23.68 -42.02
C ARG A 82 -7.65 -25.01 -42.71
N THR A 83 -8.53 -26.01 -42.63
CA THR A 83 -9.01 -26.82 -43.78
C THR A 83 -10.10 -27.84 -43.40
N THR A 84 -11.27 -27.67 -44.02
CA THR A 84 -12.16 -28.66 -44.69
C THR A 84 -12.09 -30.15 -44.33
N GLY A 85 -13.25 -30.80 -44.09
CA GLY A 85 -13.31 -32.27 -44.15
C GLY A 85 -14.58 -32.98 -43.67
N ARG A 86 -15.68 -32.82 -44.41
CA ARG A 86 -16.97 -33.53 -44.26
C ARG A 86 -16.81 -35.07 -44.25
N ARG A 87 -17.43 -35.78 -43.29
CA ARG A 87 -18.09 -37.09 -43.55
C ARG A 87 -19.04 -37.54 -42.44
N ARG A 88 -20.30 -37.72 -42.85
CA ARG A 88 -21.40 -38.37 -42.12
C ARG A 88 -21.09 -39.86 -41.90
N ARG A 89 -21.48 -40.40 -40.74
CA ARG A 89 -22.03 -41.76 -40.64
C ARG A 89 -23.06 -41.83 -39.52
N ARG A 90 -24.29 -42.19 -39.92
CA ARG A 90 -25.42 -42.56 -39.07
C ARG A 90 -25.29 -44.04 -38.69
N LEU A 91 -25.72 -44.39 -37.46
CA LEU A 91 -26.23 -45.68 -36.96
C LEU A 91 -26.66 -45.36 -35.50
N LEU A 92 -27.91 -45.11 -35.12
CA LEU A 92 -29.18 -45.86 -35.08
C LEU A 92 -29.17 -47.15 -34.22
N LEU A 93 -29.96 -47.05 -33.11
CA LEU A 93 -30.66 -48.06 -32.29
C LEU A 93 -29.78 -48.98 -31.40
N THR A 94 -30.09 -49.25 -30.11
CA THR A 94 -31.39 -49.59 -29.49
C THR A 94 -31.49 -49.22 -28.01
N SER A 95 -32.72 -48.89 -27.60
CA SER A 95 -33.22 -48.59 -26.25
C SER A 95 -33.36 -49.82 -25.34
N VAL A 96 -33.21 -49.63 -24.02
CA VAL A 96 -33.98 -50.37 -22.99
C VAL A 96 -34.48 -49.34 -21.97
N VAL A 97 -35.81 -49.32 -21.82
CA VAL A 97 -36.61 -48.50 -20.91
C VAL A 97 -37.00 -49.35 -19.70
N ALA A 98 -36.84 -48.79 -18.49
CA ALA A 98 -37.60 -49.12 -17.29
C ALA A 98 -37.61 -47.85 -16.42
N LEU A 99 -38.55 -46.91 -16.64
CA LEU A 99 -39.88 -46.80 -16.04
C LEU A 99 -39.93 -46.99 -14.51
N SER A 100 -39.90 -45.87 -13.77
CA SER A 100 -40.54 -45.70 -12.46
C SER A 100 -40.84 -44.21 -12.28
N THR A 101 -42.11 -43.85 -12.49
CA THR A 101 -42.69 -42.50 -12.34
C THR A 101 -43.56 -42.44 -11.09
N ALA A 102 -43.38 -41.40 -10.27
CA ALA A 102 -44.43 -40.61 -9.59
C ALA A 102 -43.70 -39.45 -8.84
N LEU A 103 -43.62 -38.22 -9.36
CA LEU A 103 -44.61 -37.14 -9.39
C LEU A 103 -45.24 -36.79 -8.02
N VAL A 104 -44.78 -35.69 -7.43
CA VAL A 104 -45.68 -34.61 -6.99
C VAL A 104 -45.08 -33.28 -7.45
N ALA A 105 -45.84 -32.57 -8.27
CA ALA A 105 -45.58 -31.22 -8.71
C ALA A 105 -46.04 -30.21 -7.65
N ALA A 106 -45.27 -29.16 -7.40
CA ALA A 106 -45.74 -27.92 -6.80
C ALA A 106 -45.09 -26.73 -7.52
N CYS A 107 -45.91 -26.13 -8.37
CA CYS A 107 -45.91 -24.80 -8.98
C CYS A 107 -44.62 -23.97 -9.03
N ALA A 108 -44.13 -23.79 -10.27
CA ALA A 108 -43.61 -22.51 -10.72
C ALA A 108 -44.77 -21.50 -10.77
N GLN A 109 -44.66 -20.40 -10.02
CA GLN A 109 -45.45 -19.19 -10.22
C GLN A 109 -44.50 -18.02 -10.00
N GLY A 110 -44.10 -17.38 -11.10
CA GLY A 110 -43.51 -16.06 -11.04
C GLY A 110 -44.55 -15.07 -10.53
N SER A 111 -44.16 -14.31 -9.52
CA SER A 111 -44.71 -13.02 -9.17
C SER A 111 -43.54 -12.14 -8.80
N GLY A 112 -43.28 -11.11 -9.61
CA GLY A 112 -42.38 -10.03 -9.23
C GLY A 112 -42.89 -9.33 -7.97
N GLY A 113 -41.95 -8.96 -7.13
CA GLY A 113 -42.12 -8.21 -5.89
C GLY A 113 -40.74 -8.15 -5.25
N GLY A 114 -40.24 -6.94 -4.99
CA GLY A 114 -38.88 -6.72 -4.50
C GLY A 114 -38.57 -7.57 -3.28
N ASP A 115 -37.54 -8.40 -3.40
CA ASP A 115 -36.94 -9.02 -2.24
C ASP A 115 -36.10 -7.94 -1.56
N ALA A 116 -36.66 -7.44 -0.45
CA ALA A 116 -35.89 -6.81 0.60
C ALA A 116 -34.71 -7.73 0.94
N ALA A 117 -33.54 -7.14 1.15
CA ALA A 117 -32.38 -7.84 1.69
C ALA A 117 -32.83 -8.74 2.84
N GLU A 118 -32.42 -10.01 2.84
CA GLU A 118 -32.49 -10.81 4.06
C GLU A 118 -31.81 -9.99 5.16
N ASP A 119 -32.55 -9.65 6.22
CA ASP A 119 -32.03 -8.90 7.36
C ASP A 119 -30.87 -9.69 7.98
N VAL A 120 -29.63 -9.33 7.61
CA VAL A 120 -28.42 -9.82 8.26
C VAL A 120 -28.44 -9.23 9.67
N SER A 121 -28.78 -10.06 10.66
CA SER A 121 -28.81 -9.64 12.06
C SER A 121 -27.43 -9.76 12.67
N PHE A 122 -26.86 -8.63 13.10
CA PHE A 122 -25.67 -8.61 13.94
C PHE A 122 -26.08 -8.62 15.42
N GLY A 123 -25.85 -9.73 16.13
CA GLY A 123 -26.34 -9.95 17.49
C GLY A 123 -25.23 -10.36 18.44
N SER A 124 -24.97 -9.53 19.46
CA SER A 124 -23.88 -9.69 20.44
C SER A 124 -23.98 -10.92 21.36
N ASP A 125 -25.12 -11.62 21.38
CA ASP A 125 -25.41 -12.72 22.31
C ASP A 125 -25.26 -14.12 21.68
N THR A 126 -24.74 -14.22 20.45
CA THR A 126 -24.64 -15.50 19.70
C THR A 126 -23.24 -16.11 19.84
N GLU A 127 -23.18 -17.40 20.19
CA GLU A 127 -21.92 -18.17 20.13
C GLU A 127 -21.47 -18.30 18.67
N LEU A 128 -20.32 -17.72 18.34
CA LEU A 128 -19.77 -17.74 16.98
C LEU A 128 -19.23 -19.13 16.66
N SER A 129 -19.60 -19.66 15.49
CA SER A 129 -19.10 -20.95 15.02
C SER A 129 -19.06 -21.04 13.50
N GLY A 130 -18.32 -22.01 12.96
CA GLY A 130 -18.25 -22.28 11.53
C GLY A 130 -16.91 -21.93 10.91
N ASN A 131 -16.91 -21.64 9.61
CA ASN A 131 -15.72 -21.20 8.88
C ASN A 131 -15.75 -19.68 8.69
N LEU A 132 -14.57 -19.07 8.65
CA LEU A 132 -14.34 -17.69 8.22
C LEU A 132 -13.18 -17.68 7.21
N SER A 133 -13.52 -17.70 5.93
CA SER A 133 -12.57 -17.50 4.85
C SER A 133 -12.38 -16.01 4.58
N VAL A 134 -11.13 -15.57 4.67
CA VAL A 134 -10.73 -14.17 4.45
C VAL A 134 -9.91 -14.10 3.18
N MET A 135 -10.38 -13.37 2.17
CA MET A 135 -9.69 -13.18 0.89
C MET A 135 -9.00 -11.82 0.81
N GLY A 136 -7.80 -11.76 0.25
CA GLY A 136 -7.09 -10.50 0.05
C GLY A 136 -6.26 -10.03 1.25
N PHE A 137 -6.05 -10.92 2.24
CA PHE A 137 -5.30 -10.61 3.45
C PHE A 137 -4.23 -11.67 3.73
N GLY A 138 -3.04 -11.24 4.16
CA GLY A 138 -1.95 -12.11 4.57
C GLY A 138 -1.38 -11.73 5.93
N ALA A 139 -1.03 -12.74 6.74
CA ALA A 139 -0.40 -12.57 8.05
C ALA A 139 1.15 -12.63 7.96
N GLY A 140 1.70 -11.90 6.98
CA GLY A 140 3.12 -12.00 6.60
C GLY A 140 4.09 -11.27 7.53
N ASP A 141 3.59 -10.36 8.37
CA ASP A 141 4.39 -9.59 9.32
C ASP A 141 3.76 -9.60 10.73
N GLU A 142 4.51 -9.13 11.72
CA GLU A 142 4.10 -9.06 13.11
C GLU A 142 2.87 -8.15 13.33
N ILE A 143 2.68 -7.13 12.48
CA ILE A 143 1.54 -6.23 12.58
C ILE A 143 0.25 -6.96 12.21
N ALA A 144 0.29 -7.75 11.13
CA ALA A 144 -0.83 -8.57 10.71
C ALA A 144 -1.06 -9.75 11.67
N GLN A 145 0.00 -10.42 12.14
CA GLN A 145 -0.10 -11.58 13.04
C GLN A 145 -0.71 -11.21 14.39
N VAL A 146 -0.24 -10.17 15.06
CA VAL A 146 -0.76 -9.77 16.38
C VAL A 146 -2.24 -9.40 16.31
N ARG A 147 -2.65 -8.69 15.26
CA ARG A 147 -4.06 -8.33 15.07
C ARG A 147 -4.92 -9.54 14.71
N MET A 148 -4.41 -10.45 13.87
CA MET A 148 -5.09 -11.69 13.54
C MET A 148 -5.28 -12.59 14.78
N GLU A 149 -4.28 -12.69 15.65
CA GLU A 149 -4.38 -13.44 16.91
C GLU A 149 -5.43 -12.83 17.84
N ALA A 150 -5.49 -11.49 17.93
CA ALA A 150 -6.53 -10.79 18.67
C ALA A 150 -7.93 -11.09 18.10
N ALA A 151 -8.07 -11.04 16.77
CA ALA A 151 -9.32 -11.34 16.09
C ALA A 151 -9.75 -12.81 16.28
N GLN A 152 -8.85 -13.79 16.12
CA GLN A 152 -9.13 -15.21 16.39
C GLN A 152 -9.56 -15.43 17.84
N LYS A 153 -8.92 -14.74 18.79
CA LYS A 153 -9.32 -14.80 20.20
C LYS A 153 -10.71 -14.21 20.44
N ALA A 154 -11.06 -13.13 19.75
CA ALA A 154 -12.39 -12.52 19.85
C ALA A 154 -13.48 -13.43 19.28
N LEU A 155 -13.17 -14.19 18.22
CA LEU A 155 -14.06 -15.18 17.63
C LEU A 155 -14.28 -16.43 18.51
N GLY A 156 -13.26 -16.80 19.29
CA GLY A 156 -13.28 -18.02 20.11
C GLY A 156 -13.03 -19.31 19.31
N ASP A 157 -13.01 -20.44 20.01
CA ASP A 157 -12.58 -21.74 19.44
C ASP A 157 -13.60 -22.36 18.45
N GLY A 158 -14.78 -21.74 18.30
CA GLY A 158 -15.85 -22.24 17.42
C GLY A 158 -15.68 -21.88 15.94
N VAL A 159 -14.85 -20.88 15.63
CA VAL A 159 -14.65 -20.37 14.27
C VAL A 159 -13.28 -20.77 13.74
N ASP A 160 -13.25 -21.46 12.60
CA ASP A 160 -12.02 -21.78 11.87
C ASP A 160 -11.71 -20.68 10.86
N VAL A 161 -10.57 -19.99 11.04
CA VAL A 161 -10.16 -18.87 10.18
C VAL A 161 -9.19 -19.37 9.12
N SER A 162 -9.51 -19.16 7.85
CA SER A 162 -8.65 -19.51 6.72
C SER A 162 -8.36 -18.28 5.85
N LEU A 163 -7.13 -18.16 5.37
CA LEU A 163 -6.70 -17.03 4.54
C LEU A 163 -6.51 -17.45 3.08
N ILE A 164 -7.02 -16.63 2.17
CA ILE A 164 -6.63 -16.61 0.76
C ILE A 164 -5.70 -15.41 0.60
N GLU A 165 -4.41 -15.69 0.82
CA GLU A 165 -3.37 -14.67 0.94
C GLU A 165 -3.04 -13.96 -0.39
N GLY A 166 -2.53 -12.73 -0.25
CA GLY A 166 -2.16 -11.85 -1.36
C GLY A 166 -3.17 -10.74 -1.56
N ASP A 167 -3.03 -10.00 -2.65
CA ASP A 167 -4.01 -8.98 -3.05
C ASP A 167 -5.35 -9.65 -3.45
N LEU A 168 -6.45 -8.92 -3.26
CA LEU A 168 -7.77 -9.41 -3.66
C LEU A 168 -7.84 -9.67 -5.17
N ASP A 169 -8.07 -10.93 -5.55
CA ASP A 169 -8.48 -11.27 -6.91
C ASP A 169 -9.95 -10.88 -7.11
N ILE A 170 -10.16 -9.67 -7.64
CA ILE A 170 -11.49 -9.10 -7.88
C ILE A 170 -12.34 -10.01 -8.78
N GLN A 171 -11.74 -10.65 -9.79
CA GLN A 171 -12.48 -11.48 -10.72
C GLN A 171 -12.93 -12.78 -10.06
N ALA A 172 -12.06 -13.40 -9.26
CA ALA A 172 -12.41 -14.56 -8.46
C ALA A 172 -13.49 -14.21 -7.43
N PHE A 173 -13.35 -13.09 -6.72
CA PHE A 173 -14.33 -12.61 -5.75
C PHE A 173 -15.71 -12.39 -6.37
N LEU A 174 -15.81 -11.58 -7.43
CA LEU A 174 -17.10 -11.30 -8.08
C LEU A 174 -17.73 -12.55 -8.70
N SER A 175 -16.91 -13.48 -9.20
CA SER A 175 -17.41 -14.78 -9.70
C SER A 175 -17.98 -15.64 -8.59
N ALA A 176 -17.34 -15.65 -7.41
CA ALA A 176 -17.79 -16.39 -6.23
C ALA A 176 -19.12 -15.83 -5.69
N VAL A 177 -19.26 -14.50 -5.61
CA VAL A 177 -20.53 -13.83 -5.28
C VAL A 177 -21.63 -14.20 -6.27
N ALA A 178 -21.35 -14.16 -7.58
CA ALA A 178 -22.34 -14.53 -8.61
C ALA A 178 -22.73 -16.02 -8.57
N ALA A 179 -21.88 -16.87 -7.98
CA ALA A 179 -22.13 -18.29 -7.78
C ALA A 179 -22.81 -18.61 -6.44
N ASP A 180 -23.13 -17.59 -5.62
CA ASP A 180 -23.70 -17.73 -4.26
C ASP A 180 -22.78 -18.53 -3.31
N ASP A 181 -21.46 -18.40 -3.50
CA ASP A 181 -20.41 -19.05 -2.70
C ASP A 181 -19.23 -18.09 -2.44
N PRO A 182 -19.47 -16.87 -1.90
CA PRO A 182 -18.42 -15.90 -1.65
C PRO A 182 -17.54 -16.30 -0.45
N PRO A 183 -16.32 -15.73 -0.31
CA PRO A 183 -15.62 -15.76 0.98
C PRO A 183 -16.46 -15.04 2.05
N GLU A 184 -16.25 -15.35 3.33
CA GLU A 184 -17.00 -14.69 4.40
C GLU A 184 -16.56 -13.25 4.66
N LEU A 185 -15.31 -12.91 4.35
CA LEU A 185 -14.71 -11.58 4.50
C LEU A 185 -13.70 -11.31 3.38
N ILE A 186 -13.59 -10.04 2.95
CA ILE A 186 -12.53 -9.59 2.06
C ILE A 186 -11.75 -8.43 2.67
N SER A 187 -10.45 -8.36 2.37
CA SER A 187 -9.68 -7.12 2.44
C SER A 187 -9.49 -6.59 1.02
N ALA A 188 -9.96 -5.37 0.77
CA ALA A 188 -9.96 -4.73 -0.54
C ALA A 188 -9.28 -3.37 -0.45
N ASN A 189 -8.78 -2.86 -1.58
CA ASN A 189 -8.40 -1.45 -1.63
C ASN A 189 -9.66 -0.58 -1.48
N ARG A 190 -9.55 0.53 -0.75
CA ARG A 190 -10.70 1.40 -0.46
C ARG A 190 -11.35 1.97 -1.72
N ASP A 191 -10.59 2.22 -2.78
CA ASP A 191 -11.11 2.69 -4.08
C ASP A 191 -12.12 1.69 -4.71
N GLN A 192 -11.99 0.39 -4.41
CA GLN A 192 -12.86 -0.66 -4.95
C GLN A 192 -14.24 -0.74 -4.27
N ILE A 193 -14.41 -0.18 -3.07
CA ILE A 193 -15.59 -0.40 -2.21
C ILE A 193 -16.87 0.11 -2.88
N GLY A 194 -16.87 1.31 -3.47
CA GLY A 194 -18.06 1.85 -4.16
C GLY A 194 -18.52 0.98 -5.34
N THR A 195 -17.58 0.38 -6.08
CA THR A 195 -17.91 -0.53 -7.18
C THR A 195 -18.51 -1.84 -6.66
N PHE A 196 -18.01 -2.39 -5.55
CA PHE A 196 -18.59 -3.60 -4.96
C PHE A 196 -19.98 -3.34 -4.36
N ALA A 197 -20.14 -2.21 -3.67
CA ALA A 197 -21.41 -1.79 -3.08
C ALA A 197 -22.48 -1.63 -4.17
N SER A 198 -22.19 -0.88 -5.23
CA SER A 198 -23.14 -0.63 -6.32
C SER A 198 -23.57 -1.90 -7.07
N ARG A 199 -22.67 -2.88 -7.19
CA ARG A 199 -22.97 -4.20 -7.77
C ARG A 199 -23.77 -5.09 -6.84
N GLY A 200 -23.91 -4.72 -5.56
CA GLY A 200 -24.54 -5.54 -4.52
C GLY A 200 -23.69 -6.76 -4.14
N ALA A 201 -22.37 -6.67 -4.31
CA ALA A 201 -21.44 -7.75 -4.00
C ALA A 201 -21.02 -7.78 -2.53
N ILE A 202 -21.21 -6.68 -1.81
CA ILE A 202 -20.96 -6.51 -0.38
C ILE A 202 -22.19 -5.90 0.29
N ILE A 203 -22.33 -6.08 1.60
CA ILE A 203 -23.44 -5.54 2.40
C ILE A 203 -23.04 -4.23 3.10
N PRO A 204 -23.98 -3.33 3.41
CA PRO A 204 -23.72 -2.19 4.29
C PRO A 204 -23.32 -2.70 5.69
N LEU A 205 -22.47 -1.95 6.37
CA LEU A 205 -21.83 -2.33 7.62
C LEU A 205 -22.28 -1.45 8.80
N ASP A 206 -23.23 -0.53 8.62
CA ASP A 206 -23.70 0.35 9.70
C ASP A 206 -24.19 -0.46 10.92
N ASP A 207 -25.04 -1.48 10.70
CA ASP A 207 -25.52 -2.37 11.76
C ASP A 207 -24.39 -3.23 12.38
N CYS A 208 -23.39 -3.60 11.58
CA CYS A 208 -22.21 -4.32 12.06
C CYS A 208 -21.37 -3.43 13.01
N LEU A 209 -21.09 -2.20 12.59
CA LEU A 209 -20.35 -1.21 13.36
C LEU A 209 -21.07 -0.87 14.67
N ASP A 210 -22.40 -0.68 14.61
CA ASP A 210 -23.23 -0.43 15.79
C ASP A 210 -23.21 -1.62 16.76
N ALA A 211 -23.33 -2.86 16.25
CA ALA A 211 -23.33 -4.06 17.07
C ALA A 211 -21.98 -4.32 17.77
N GLU A 212 -20.87 -4.04 17.09
CA GLU A 212 -19.51 -4.15 17.63
C GLU A 212 -19.09 -2.92 18.46
N GLY A 213 -19.92 -1.86 18.48
CA GLY A 213 -19.63 -0.61 19.19
C GLY A 213 -18.45 0.17 18.60
N VAL A 214 -18.25 0.08 17.29
CA VAL A 214 -17.19 0.80 16.58
C VAL A 214 -17.64 2.24 16.32
N ASP A 215 -17.00 3.19 16.99
CA ASP A 215 -17.22 4.62 16.74
C ASP A 215 -16.51 5.04 15.43
N THR A 216 -17.28 5.33 14.38
CA THR A 216 -16.72 5.71 13.08
C THR A 216 -15.98 7.04 13.10
N SER A 217 -16.18 7.89 14.12
CA SER A 217 -15.49 9.17 14.24
C SER A 217 -14.00 9.04 14.56
N VAL A 218 -13.55 7.84 14.96
CA VAL A 218 -12.12 7.55 15.11
C VAL A 218 -11.43 7.31 13.77
N PHE A 219 -12.18 7.12 12.67
CA PHE A 219 -11.56 6.94 11.37
C PHE A 219 -11.17 8.28 10.75
N GLN A 220 -10.02 8.29 10.07
CA GLN A 220 -9.59 9.39 9.22
C GLN A 220 -10.71 9.75 8.23
N GLU A 221 -11.07 11.04 8.13
CA GLU A 221 -12.22 11.50 7.34
C GLU A 221 -12.13 11.04 5.88
N ALA A 222 -10.96 11.21 5.25
CA ALA A 222 -10.72 10.76 3.89
C ALA A 222 -10.82 9.23 3.75
N ALA A 223 -10.46 8.46 4.79
CA ALA A 223 -10.56 7.01 4.76
C ALA A 223 -11.99 6.52 4.89
N LEU A 224 -12.78 7.12 5.79
CA LEU A 224 -14.20 6.83 5.94
C LEU A 224 -14.99 7.25 4.70
N ALA A 225 -14.70 8.42 4.13
CA ALA A 225 -15.36 8.91 2.92
C ALA A 225 -15.17 7.96 1.71
N GLN A 226 -14.00 7.33 1.57
CA GLN A 226 -13.72 6.44 0.43
C GLN A 226 -14.46 5.09 0.52
N VAL A 227 -14.91 4.70 1.72
CA VAL A 227 -15.70 3.47 1.94
C VAL A 227 -17.18 3.73 2.17
N THR A 228 -17.59 5.00 2.16
CA THR A 228 -18.98 5.42 2.30
C THR A 228 -19.58 5.62 0.92
N PHE A 229 -20.62 4.86 0.59
CA PHE A 229 -21.29 4.93 -0.70
C PHE A 229 -22.80 5.11 -0.47
N ASN A 230 -23.38 6.15 -1.08
CA ASN A 230 -24.80 6.47 -0.94
C ASN A 230 -25.25 6.56 0.54
N ASP A 231 -24.50 7.33 1.33
CA ASP A 231 -24.74 7.59 2.77
C ASP A 231 -24.68 6.36 3.70
N GLN A 232 -24.12 5.23 3.24
CA GLN A 232 -23.90 4.03 4.05
C GLN A 232 -22.43 3.61 4.02
N VAL A 233 -21.94 3.07 5.14
CA VAL A 233 -20.57 2.55 5.24
C VAL A 233 -20.53 1.12 4.71
N TYR A 234 -19.75 0.86 3.66
CA TYR A 234 -19.62 -0.47 3.05
C TYR A 234 -18.29 -1.17 3.34
N GLY A 235 -17.37 -0.47 4.02
CA GLY A 235 -16.10 -1.03 4.44
C GLY A 235 -15.61 -0.46 5.76
N ILE A 236 -14.81 -1.22 6.49
CA ILE A 236 -14.15 -0.77 7.72
C ILE A 236 -12.69 -0.40 7.36
N PRO A 237 -12.31 0.90 7.35
CA PRO A 237 -10.97 1.32 6.96
C PRO A 237 -9.88 0.73 7.86
N GLU A 238 -8.81 0.21 7.24
CA GLU A 238 -7.70 -0.41 7.97
C GLU A 238 -6.46 0.51 7.99
N PHE A 239 -5.94 0.89 6.83
CA PHE A 239 -4.72 1.67 6.69
C PHE A 239 -4.94 3.03 6.01
N ASN A 240 -4.03 3.97 6.29
CA ASN A 240 -3.99 5.27 5.64
C ASN A 240 -2.61 5.56 5.04
N GLN A 241 -2.43 5.25 3.78
CA GLN A 241 -1.23 5.50 3.00
C GLN A 241 -1.27 6.93 2.43
N VAL A 242 -0.15 7.66 2.55
CA VAL A 242 0.02 9.06 2.17
C VAL A 242 1.39 9.29 1.54
N GLN A 243 1.45 10.12 0.49
CA GLN A 243 2.70 10.43 -0.20
C GLN A 243 3.51 11.50 0.55
N LEU A 244 4.82 11.31 0.57
CA LEU A 244 5.82 12.26 1.05
C LEU A 244 6.78 12.59 -0.08
N THR A 245 7.44 13.73 0.01
CA THR A 245 8.61 14.01 -0.82
C THR A 245 9.80 13.30 -0.23
N GLN A 246 10.43 12.42 -1.01
CA GLN A 246 11.64 11.70 -0.62
C GLN A 246 12.75 12.04 -1.62
N ALA A 247 13.91 12.47 -1.13
CA ALA A 247 15.00 12.91 -1.99
C ALA A 247 16.37 12.44 -1.49
N ASN A 248 17.32 12.32 -2.41
CA ASN A 248 18.71 12.07 -2.10
C ASN A 248 19.39 13.40 -1.71
N GLY A 249 19.67 13.56 -0.42
CA GLY A 249 20.29 14.74 0.17
C GLY A 249 21.70 15.03 -0.36
N ASP A 250 22.48 14.00 -0.68
CA ASP A 250 23.83 14.18 -1.24
C ASP A 250 23.77 14.74 -2.67
N LEU A 251 22.85 14.23 -3.50
CA LEU A 251 22.61 14.75 -4.85
C LEU A 251 22.10 16.20 -4.81
N LEU A 252 21.15 16.50 -3.91
CA LEU A 252 20.66 17.86 -3.70
C LEU A 252 21.79 18.80 -3.28
N ALA A 253 22.55 18.44 -2.24
CA ALA A 253 23.65 19.27 -1.74
C ALA A 253 24.74 19.50 -2.79
N ALA A 254 25.08 18.48 -3.59
CA ALA A 254 26.06 18.60 -4.68
C ALA A 254 25.61 19.57 -5.78
N ALA A 255 24.30 19.72 -5.99
CA ALA A 255 23.71 20.68 -6.92
C ALA A 255 23.42 22.06 -6.29
N GLY A 256 23.68 22.24 -4.98
CA GLY A 256 23.33 23.45 -4.24
C GLY A 256 21.83 23.61 -3.98
N LEU A 257 21.10 22.50 -3.96
CA LEU A 257 19.66 22.42 -3.75
C LEU A 257 19.34 21.88 -2.34
N THR A 258 18.07 22.01 -1.96
CA THR A 258 17.48 21.54 -0.70
C THR A 258 16.18 20.79 -0.97
N ILE A 259 15.60 20.16 0.06
CA ILE A 259 14.31 19.47 -0.05
C ILE A 259 13.17 20.43 -0.48
N GLU A 260 13.27 21.71 -0.11
CA GLU A 260 12.32 22.76 -0.49
C GLU A 260 12.27 23.04 -2.00
N ASP A 261 13.30 22.62 -2.74
CA ASP A 261 13.34 22.77 -4.19
C ASP A 261 12.61 21.63 -4.92
N VAL A 262 12.21 20.58 -4.19
CA VAL A 262 11.62 19.35 -4.76
C VAL A 262 10.30 18.91 -4.09
N ASN A 263 9.81 19.64 -3.08
CA ASN A 263 8.67 19.21 -2.25
C ASN A 263 7.26 19.46 -2.83
N GLY A 264 7.13 20.06 -4.01
CA GLY A 264 5.84 20.37 -4.64
C GLY A 264 5.42 21.84 -4.54
N SER A 265 5.97 22.59 -3.58
CA SER A 265 5.59 24.00 -3.34
C SER A 265 5.88 24.94 -4.52
N SER A 266 6.84 24.58 -5.37
CA SER A 266 7.14 25.30 -6.60
C SER A 266 7.53 24.35 -7.72
N TRP A 267 6.68 24.25 -8.73
CA TRP A 267 6.91 23.41 -9.90
C TRP A 267 8.07 23.93 -10.77
N GLU A 268 8.30 25.25 -10.80
CA GLU A 268 9.49 25.84 -11.41
C GLU A 268 10.79 25.34 -10.74
N ARG A 269 10.81 25.27 -9.40
CA ARG A 269 11.96 24.73 -8.67
C ARG A 269 12.14 23.23 -8.91
N ILE A 270 11.06 22.45 -8.94
CA ILE A 270 11.14 21.03 -9.29
C ILE A 270 11.73 20.85 -10.69
N ALA A 271 11.28 21.64 -11.67
CA ALA A 271 11.80 21.55 -13.04
C ALA A 271 13.29 21.93 -13.11
N ALA A 272 13.71 22.98 -12.38
CA ALA A 272 15.11 23.37 -12.29
C ALA A 272 15.97 22.31 -11.57
N ALA A 273 15.46 21.73 -10.49
CA ALA A 273 16.09 20.64 -9.75
C ALA A 273 16.24 19.40 -10.63
N ASN A 274 15.19 19.00 -11.35
CA ASN A 274 15.23 17.89 -12.30
C ASN A 274 16.35 18.07 -13.33
N GLN A 275 16.47 19.25 -13.94
CA GLN A 275 17.55 19.56 -14.89
C GLN A 275 18.95 19.52 -14.26
N ALA A 276 19.09 19.99 -13.03
CA ALA A 276 20.37 20.01 -12.32
C ALA A 276 20.83 18.61 -11.88
N LEU A 277 19.88 17.72 -11.56
CA LEU A 277 20.13 16.40 -11.00
C LEU A 277 20.20 15.29 -12.07
N ALA A 278 19.40 15.40 -13.14
CA ALA A 278 19.30 14.37 -14.17
C ALA A 278 20.64 14.17 -14.89
N LYS A 279 21.03 12.91 -15.08
CA LYS A 279 22.26 12.54 -15.80
C LYS A 279 21.99 11.46 -16.82
N SER A 280 22.74 11.54 -17.91
CA SER A 280 22.76 10.52 -18.95
C SER A 280 24.19 10.18 -19.34
N GLU A 281 24.48 8.88 -19.46
CA GLU A 281 25.77 8.35 -19.88
C GLU A 281 25.59 7.50 -21.14
N GLY A 282 26.32 7.83 -22.21
CA GLY A 282 26.22 7.09 -23.48
C GLY A 282 24.80 7.09 -24.09
N GLY A 283 24.00 8.13 -23.81
CA GLY A 283 22.62 8.25 -24.29
C GLY A 283 21.59 7.46 -23.49
N LYS A 284 21.96 6.95 -22.31
CA LYS A 284 21.05 6.27 -21.37
C LYS A 284 20.98 7.04 -20.06
N VAL A 285 19.79 7.11 -19.45
CA VAL A 285 19.60 7.66 -18.10
C VAL A 285 20.53 6.93 -17.13
N SER A 286 21.27 7.69 -16.33
CA SER A 286 22.13 7.16 -15.24
C SER A 286 21.76 7.74 -13.87
N VAL A 287 21.07 8.89 -13.83
CA VAL A 287 20.42 9.44 -12.64
C VAL A 287 19.09 10.05 -13.08
N ILE A 288 17.99 9.61 -12.46
CA ILE A 288 16.68 10.27 -12.58
C ILE A 288 16.73 11.53 -11.72
N GLY A 289 16.48 12.70 -12.30
CA GLY A 289 16.52 13.96 -11.55
C GLY A 289 15.33 14.08 -10.61
N TYR A 290 14.13 13.94 -11.15
CA TYR A 290 12.88 13.85 -10.43
C TYR A 290 11.96 12.80 -11.10
N ASP A 291 11.31 11.94 -10.32
CA ASP A 291 10.26 11.04 -10.82
C ASP A 291 8.90 11.58 -10.38
N SER A 292 8.04 11.98 -11.32
CA SER A 292 6.69 12.51 -10.99
C SER A 292 5.67 11.42 -10.62
N LYS A 293 6.05 10.14 -10.77
CA LYS A 293 5.22 8.96 -10.49
C LYS A 293 3.92 8.91 -11.30
N LEU A 294 3.96 9.39 -12.55
CA LEU A 294 2.85 9.14 -13.47
C LEU A 294 2.91 7.69 -14.00
N PRO A 295 1.73 7.13 -14.36
CA PRO A 295 0.40 7.74 -14.28
C PRO A 295 -0.16 7.88 -12.87
N GLU A 296 0.29 7.04 -11.92
CA GLU A 296 -0.39 6.75 -10.66
C GLU A 296 -0.70 8.00 -9.83
N PHE A 297 0.17 9.01 -9.83
CA PHE A 297 0.04 10.18 -8.96
C PHE A 297 -0.56 11.42 -9.64
N LEU A 298 -1.21 11.30 -10.80
CA LEU A 298 -1.98 12.41 -11.38
C LEU A 298 -2.97 13.04 -10.38
N PRO A 299 -3.73 12.28 -9.56
CA PRO A 299 -4.63 12.89 -8.56
C PRO A 299 -3.92 13.84 -7.59
N LEU A 300 -2.69 13.49 -7.17
CA LEU A 300 -1.88 14.32 -6.27
C LEU A 300 -1.49 15.64 -6.93
N TRP A 301 -1.02 15.60 -8.19
CA TRP A 301 -0.63 16.80 -8.95
C TRP A 301 -1.81 17.68 -9.31
N ALA A 302 -2.95 17.09 -9.68
CA ALA A 302 -4.19 17.81 -9.94
C ALA A 302 -4.67 18.55 -8.67
N LYS A 303 -4.68 17.87 -7.53
CA LYS A 303 -5.07 18.47 -6.25
C LYS A 303 -4.12 19.57 -5.82
N ALA A 304 -2.81 19.40 -6.05
CA ALA A 304 -1.82 20.45 -5.81
C ALA A 304 -2.02 21.70 -6.67
N ASN A 305 -2.72 21.56 -7.81
CA ASN A 305 -3.14 22.65 -8.67
C ASN A 305 -4.59 23.12 -8.43
N GLY A 306 -5.23 22.64 -7.37
CA GLY A 306 -6.56 23.06 -6.95
C GLY A 306 -7.72 22.39 -7.68
N ALA A 307 -7.48 21.29 -8.40
CA ALA A 307 -8.51 20.53 -9.09
C ALA A 307 -8.73 19.14 -8.48
N ASP A 308 -9.99 18.70 -8.50
CA ASP A 308 -10.38 17.33 -8.17
C ASP A 308 -10.68 16.58 -9.47
N LEU A 309 -10.32 15.30 -9.57
CA LEU A 309 -10.61 14.50 -10.76
C LEU A 309 -12.08 14.06 -10.86
N LEU A 310 -12.79 14.07 -9.73
CA LEU A 310 -14.16 13.59 -9.58
C LEU A 310 -14.92 14.55 -8.65
N SER A 311 -16.18 14.84 -8.95
CA SER A 311 -17.04 15.66 -8.08
C SER A 311 -17.27 14.97 -6.73
N GLN A 312 -17.59 15.76 -5.70
CA GLN A 312 -17.78 15.24 -4.33
C GLN A 312 -18.87 14.18 -4.21
N ASP A 313 -19.90 14.23 -5.06
CA ASP A 313 -20.98 13.23 -5.12
C ASP A 313 -20.62 11.99 -5.96
N GLY A 314 -19.40 11.92 -6.50
CA GLY A 314 -18.92 10.79 -7.30
C GLY A 314 -19.57 10.66 -8.67
N ARG A 315 -20.31 11.68 -9.15
CA ARG A 315 -21.13 11.59 -10.39
C ARG A 315 -20.53 12.25 -11.61
N THR A 316 -19.64 13.23 -11.45
CA THR A 316 -19.11 14.04 -12.54
C THR A 316 -17.60 13.93 -12.61
N ALA A 317 -17.09 13.37 -13.71
CA ALA A 317 -15.67 13.40 -14.02
C ALA A 317 -15.22 14.84 -14.31
N GLN A 318 -14.00 15.19 -13.92
CA GLN A 318 -13.40 16.52 -14.10
C GLN A 318 -11.97 16.40 -14.66
N LEU A 319 -11.75 15.43 -15.54
CA LEU A 319 -10.45 15.06 -16.07
C LEU A 319 -9.91 16.07 -17.08
N ASP A 320 -10.79 16.77 -17.79
CA ASP A 320 -10.44 17.81 -18.78
C ASP A 320 -10.40 19.23 -18.20
N ASP A 321 -10.54 19.38 -16.87
CA ASP A 321 -10.37 20.67 -16.22
C ASP A 321 -8.98 21.25 -16.55
N PRO A 322 -8.87 22.55 -16.93
CA PRO A 322 -7.60 23.15 -17.31
C PRO A 322 -6.49 23.00 -16.27
N ALA A 323 -6.81 22.95 -14.97
CA ALA A 323 -5.83 22.74 -13.91
C ALA A 323 -5.34 21.29 -13.84
N VAL A 324 -6.17 20.30 -14.23
CA VAL A 324 -5.74 18.90 -14.40
C VAL A 324 -4.84 18.76 -15.63
N VAL A 325 -5.18 19.44 -16.73
CA VAL A 325 -4.35 19.48 -17.94
C VAL A 325 -2.96 20.09 -17.63
N GLU A 326 -2.90 21.23 -16.94
CA GLU A 326 -1.63 21.85 -16.53
C GLU A 326 -0.80 20.92 -15.62
N ALA A 327 -1.47 20.20 -14.71
CA ALA A 327 -0.81 19.23 -13.84
C ALA A 327 -0.18 18.08 -14.64
N LEU A 328 -0.90 17.54 -15.62
CA LEU A 328 -0.40 16.50 -16.50
C LEU A 328 0.75 17.02 -17.38
N GLU A 329 0.61 18.19 -17.99
CA GLU A 329 1.65 18.85 -18.78
C GLU A 329 2.95 19.00 -18.00
N PHE A 330 2.87 19.51 -16.78
CA PHE A 330 4.03 19.65 -15.90
C PHE A 330 4.66 18.30 -15.58
N ALA A 331 3.87 17.35 -15.08
CA ALA A 331 4.38 16.08 -14.60
C ALA A 331 4.97 15.20 -15.72
N VAL A 332 4.45 15.30 -16.95
CA VAL A 332 5.04 14.69 -18.16
C VAL A 332 6.32 15.43 -18.57
N GLY A 333 6.31 16.76 -18.53
CA GLY A 333 7.47 17.59 -18.87
C GLY A 333 8.72 17.29 -18.02
N ILE A 334 8.52 16.82 -16.78
CA ILE A 334 9.61 16.29 -15.94
C ILE A 334 10.33 15.11 -16.61
N TYR A 335 9.60 14.16 -17.21
CA TYR A 335 10.22 13.04 -17.92
C TYR A 335 10.86 13.47 -19.24
N ASP A 336 10.21 14.35 -20.00
CA ASP A 336 10.73 14.84 -21.27
C ASP A 336 12.09 15.54 -21.10
N ALA A 337 12.25 16.32 -20.03
CA ALA A 337 13.49 17.00 -19.69
C ALA A 337 14.67 16.06 -19.36
N GLN A 338 14.42 14.76 -19.11
CA GLN A 338 15.44 13.76 -18.77
C GLN A 338 15.46 12.55 -19.73
N GLY A 339 14.97 12.75 -20.96
CA GLY A 339 15.06 11.75 -22.05
C GLY A 339 13.75 11.05 -22.42
N GLY A 340 12.62 11.52 -21.88
CA GLY A 340 11.28 11.00 -22.14
C GLY A 340 10.92 9.83 -21.24
N PHE A 341 9.61 9.63 -21.03
CA PHE A 341 9.09 8.62 -20.11
C PHE A 341 9.58 7.19 -20.39
N PRO A 342 9.67 6.68 -21.65
CA PRO A 342 10.14 5.31 -21.88
C PRO A 342 11.55 5.04 -21.38
N ALA A 343 12.47 6.01 -21.50
CA ALA A 343 13.84 5.86 -21.03
C ALA A 343 13.92 5.91 -19.49
N VAL A 344 13.18 6.83 -18.88
CA VAL A 344 13.10 6.94 -17.41
C VAL A 344 12.47 5.70 -16.80
N LYS A 345 11.32 5.26 -17.31
CA LYS A 345 10.62 4.06 -16.86
C LYS A 345 11.52 2.83 -16.92
N ALA A 346 12.23 2.63 -18.04
CA ALA A 346 13.14 1.48 -18.17
C ALA A 346 14.27 1.49 -17.12
N PHE A 347 14.79 2.66 -16.77
CA PHE A 347 15.81 2.79 -15.72
C PHE A 347 15.21 2.61 -14.32
N ARG A 348 14.09 3.27 -14.03
CA ARG A 348 13.32 3.14 -12.78
C ARG A 348 12.97 1.68 -12.49
N ASP A 349 12.43 0.96 -13.46
CA ASP A 349 12.00 -0.43 -13.31
C ASP A 349 13.19 -1.41 -13.16
N SER A 350 14.43 -0.94 -13.40
CA SER A 350 15.66 -1.71 -13.17
C SER A 350 16.27 -1.50 -11.78
N ALA A 351 15.74 -0.55 -10.99
CA ALA A 351 16.25 -0.23 -9.67
C ALA A 351 15.93 -1.35 -8.65
N ASP A 352 16.86 -1.56 -7.71
CA ASP A 352 16.68 -2.49 -6.60
C ASP A 352 15.81 -1.85 -5.49
N PHE A 353 14.54 -1.60 -5.82
CA PHE A 353 13.61 -0.81 -4.99
C PHE A 353 13.47 -1.36 -3.57
N PHE A 354 13.56 -2.68 -3.40
CA PHE A 354 13.38 -3.39 -2.12
C PHE A 354 14.65 -4.07 -1.60
N GLY A 355 15.83 -3.73 -2.13
CA GLY A 355 17.09 -4.36 -1.75
C GLY A 355 18.20 -3.36 -1.42
N GLU A 356 19.36 -3.90 -1.05
CA GLU A 356 20.51 -3.11 -0.58
C GLU A 356 21.07 -2.14 -1.63
N ASN A 357 20.79 -2.35 -2.92
CA ASN A 357 21.19 -1.43 -3.98
C ASN A 357 20.10 -0.39 -4.29
N ASN A 358 19.31 -0.02 -3.28
CA ASN A 358 18.25 0.96 -3.39
C ASN A 358 18.69 2.23 -4.13
N GLN A 359 17.79 2.82 -4.90
CA GLN A 359 18.08 3.99 -5.72
C GLN A 359 18.57 5.23 -4.94
N PHE A 360 18.15 5.39 -3.68
CA PHE A 360 18.72 6.42 -2.81
C PHE A 360 20.13 6.05 -2.34
N ALA A 361 20.37 4.78 -1.96
CA ALA A 361 21.70 4.29 -1.55
C ALA A 361 22.73 4.39 -2.69
N THR A 362 22.31 4.10 -3.92
CA THR A 362 23.16 4.15 -5.12
C THR A 362 23.22 5.52 -5.78
N SER A 363 22.49 6.51 -5.25
CA SER A 363 22.40 7.87 -5.81
C SER A 363 22.01 7.91 -7.29
N THR A 364 21.06 7.05 -7.66
CA THR A 364 20.50 6.95 -9.01
C THR A 364 19.12 7.62 -9.15
N LEU A 365 18.55 8.11 -8.04
CA LEU A 365 17.34 8.94 -7.99
C LEU A 365 17.57 10.20 -7.17
N GLY A 366 17.22 11.36 -7.74
CA GLY A 366 17.26 12.67 -7.10
C GLY A 366 16.10 12.87 -6.12
N ALA A 367 14.86 12.88 -6.60
CA ALA A 367 13.66 13.00 -5.75
C ALA A 367 12.41 12.38 -6.38
N MET A 368 11.44 12.02 -5.54
CA MET A 368 10.10 11.60 -5.97
C MET A 368 9.08 11.85 -4.84
N PRO A 369 7.80 12.10 -5.16
CA PRO A 369 6.74 11.76 -4.23
C PRO A 369 6.70 10.24 -4.09
N MET A 370 6.55 9.72 -2.88
CA MET A 370 6.41 8.29 -2.63
C MET A 370 5.69 8.08 -1.31
N GLU A 371 4.84 7.06 -1.25
CA GLU A 371 4.13 6.70 -0.03
C GLU A 371 5.07 6.49 1.16
N GLN A 372 4.60 6.88 2.34
CA GLN A 372 5.37 6.87 3.58
C GLN A 372 5.87 5.48 3.98
N TRP A 373 5.21 4.39 3.56
CA TRP A 373 5.66 3.03 3.84
C TRP A 373 7.08 2.76 3.30
N TYR A 374 7.52 3.52 2.29
CA TYR A 374 8.86 3.37 1.74
C TYR A 374 9.97 3.79 2.73
N ILE A 375 9.64 4.59 3.76
CA ILE A 375 10.55 4.86 4.89
C ILE A 375 10.96 3.54 5.55
N ASN A 376 10.01 2.62 5.78
CA ASN A 376 10.29 1.31 6.38
C ASN A 376 11.23 0.49 5.49
N VAL A 377 11.00 0.52 4.18
CA VAL A 377 11.87 -0.17 3.21
C VAL A 377 13.29 0.38 3.29
N VAL A 378 13.47 1.70 3.23
CA VAL A 378 14.81 2.32 3.30
C VAL A 378 15.47 2.01 4.66
N ASN A 379 14.75 2.10 5.77
CA ASN A 379 15.25 1.72 7.10
C ASN A 379 15.71 0.25 7.14
N ASP A 380 14.99 -0.64 6.47
CA ASP A 380 15.30 -2.07 6.48
C ASP A 380 16.46 -2.49 5.61
N VAL A 381 16.50 -1.98 4.37
CA VAL A 381 17.41 -2.49 3.33
C VAL A 381 18.53 -1.52 3.00
N SER A 382 18.41 -0.25 3.38
CA SER A 382 19.40 0.79 3.05
C SER A 382 19.45 1.91 4.12
N PRO A 383 19.67 1.58 5.40
CA PRO A 383 19.60 2.55 6.50
C PRO A 383 20.60 3.72 6.37
N ASP A 384 21.72 3.48 5.67
CA ASP A 384 22.76 4.47 5.42
C ASP A 384 22.51 5.34 4.17
N ALA A 385 21.46 5.06 3.38
CA ALA A 385 21.16 5.85 2.18
C ALA A 385 21.00 7.33 2.53
N PRO A 386 21.55 8.30 1.78
CA PRO A 386 21.47 9.73 2.10
C PRO A 386 20.09 10.33 1.80
N VAL A 387 18.99 9.66 2.16
CA VAL A 387 17.63 10.16 2.00
C VAL A 387 17.32 11.29 2.98
N VAL A 388 16.56 12.28 2.50
CA VAL A 388 15.92 13.37 3.25
C VAL A 388 14.45 13.44 2.85
N TYR A 389 13.61 13.99 3.72
CA TYR A 389 12.16 13.95 3.59
C TYR A 389 11.53 15.33 3.80
N ASP A 390 10.38 15.56 3.18
CA ASP A 390 9.41 16.60 3.55
C ASP A 390 8.00 16.09 3.18
N SER A 391 6.95 16.72 3.69
CA SER A 391 5.60 16.47 3.17
C SER A 391 5.58 16.83 1.69
N PHE A 392 4.75 16.15 0.90
CA PHE A 392 4.37 16.74 -0.37
C PHE A 392 3.56 18.01 -0.10
N ARG A 393 3.82 19.08 -0.85
CA ARG A 393 3.21 20.40 -0.63
C ARG A 393 2.42 20.87 -1.84
N GLY A 394 1.28 21.47 -1.58
CA GLY A 394 0.54 22.25 -2.57
C GLY A 394 1.30 23.50 -2.99
N ARG A 395 0.83 24.17 -4.05
CA ARG A 395 1.40 25.44 -4.52
C ARG A 395 1.28 26.60 -3.51
N ASP A 396 0.43 26.44 -2.50
CA ASP A 396 0.30 27.34 -1.34
C ASP A 396 1.37 27.10 -0.26
N GLY A 397 2.16 26.03 -0.39
CA GLY A 397 3.19 25.63 0.57
C GLY A 397 2.66 24.79 1.73
N GLU A 398 1.36 24.50 1.79
CA GLU A 398 0.78 23.65 2.82
C GLU A 398 0.98 22.17 2.48
N PRO A 399 1.13 21.28 3.50
CA PRO A 399 1.13 19.84 3.27
C PRO A 399 -0.12 19.37 2.53
N LEU A 400 0.03 18.38 1.66
CA LEU A 400 -1.03 17.75 0.90
C LEU A 400 -0.70 16.28 0.65
N ALA A 401 -1.63 15.38 0.91
CA ALA A 401 -1.45 13.96 0.62
C ALA A 401 -2.71 13.29 0.07
N PHE A 402 -2.54 12.35 -0.85
CA PHE A 402 -3.63 11.51 -1.35
C PHE A 402 -3.76 10.27 -0.45
N SER A 403 -4.90 10.15 0.24
CA SER A 403 -5.22 9.04 1.12
C SER A 403 -5.64 7.82 0.33
N SER A 404 -4.86 6.74 0.47
CA SER A 404 -5.18 5.40 -0.02
C SER A 404 -5.05 4.37 1.10
N GLY A 405 -5.46 3.12 0.85
CA GLY A 405 -5.29 2.03 1.81
C GLY A 405 -6.33 0.94 1.59
N SER A 406 -6.33 -0.03 2.50
CA SER A 406 -7.28 -1.14 2.52
C SER A 406 -8.47 -0.88 3.44
N ALA A 407 -9.53 -1.65 3.21
CA ALA A 407 -10.67 -1.79 4.10
C ALA A 407 -11.19 -3.23 4.11
N TRP A 408 -11.81 -3.60 5.23
CA TRP A 408 -12.54 -4.85 5.37
C TRP A 408 -13.95 -4.68 4.83
N ALA A 409 -14.45 -5.64 4.05
CA ALA A 409 -15.84 -5.66 3.61
C ALA A 409 -16.43 -7.07 3.72
N ILE A 410 -17.73 -7.14 4.01
CA ILE A 410 -18.46 -8.40 4.14
C ILE A 410 -19.22 -8.67 2.83
N PRO A 411 -18.89 -9.75 2.11
CA PRO A 411 -19.62 -10.12 0.89
C PRO A 411 -21.10 -10.40 1.13
N LYS A 412 -21.93 -10.04 0.16
CA LYS A 412 -23.32 -10.48 0.10
C LYS A 412 -23.34 -12.00 -0.09
N GLY A 413 -24.09 -12.70 0.76
CA GLY A 413 -24.13 -14.17 0.78
C GLY A 413 -23.04 -14.80 1.66
N SER A 414 -22.27 -14.01 2.42
CA SER A 414 -21.37 -14.53 3.47
C SER A 414 -22.14 -15.47 4.39
N ALA A 415 -21.63 -16.68 4.59
CA ALA A 415 -22.25 -17.68 5.46
C ALA A 415 -22.09 -17.36 6.95
N ASN A 416 -21.18 -16.43 7.30
CA ASN A 416 -20.86 -16.07 8.68
C ASN A 416 -20.62 -14.56 8.87
N PRO A 417 -21.62 -13.71 8.57
CA PRO A 417 -21.44 -12.26 8.57
C PRO A 417 -21.13 -11.71 9.97
N GLN A 418 -21.67 -12.29 11.04
CA GLN A 418 -21.34 -11.88 12.41
C GLN A 418 -19.87 -12.15 12.74
N ALA A 419 -19.33 -13.33 12.43
CA ALA A 419 -17.91 -13.61 12.65
C ALA A 419 -17.01 -12.70 11.79
N ALA A 420 -17.40 -12.44 10.54
CA ALA A 420 -16.69 -11.50 9.67
C ALA A 420 -16.68 -10.08 10.27
N CYS A 421 -17.81 -9.64 10.82
CA CYS A 421 -17.95 -8.35 11.50
C CYS A 421 -17.05 -8.26 12.74
N THR A 422 -17.13 -9.23 13.67
CA THR A 422 -16.29 -9.28 14.87
C THR A 422 -14.80 -9.33 14.53
N PHE A 423 -14.42 -10.10 13.50
CA PHE A 423 -13.04 -10.15 13.01
C PHE A 423 -12.59 -8.76 12.52
N ALA A 424 -13.33 -8.16 11.59
CA ALA A 424 -12.98 -6.87 11.00
C ALA A 424 -12.92 -5.74 12.05
N ALA A 425 -13.88 -5.66 12.97
CA ALA A 425 -13.90 -4.70 14.07
C ALA A 425 -12.68 -4.89 14.99
N THR A 426 -12.33 -6.14 15.33
CA THR A 426 -11.15 -6.42 16.16
C THR A 426 -9.85 -6.05 15.45
N MET A 427 -9.74 -6.28 14.15
CA MET A 427 -8.55 -5.96 13.35
C MET A 427 -8.22 -4.46 13.33
N VAL A 428 -9.22 -3.60 13.50
CA VAL A 428 -9.08 -2.13 13.45
C VAL A 428 -9.19 -1.45 14.82
N ALA A 429 -9.43 -2.22 15.89
CA ALA A 429 -9.54 -1.70 17.24
C ALA A 429 -8.24 -1.05 17.72
N THR A 430 -8.35 0.04 18.48
CA THR A 430 -7.20 0.78 19.03
C THR A 430 -6.25 -0.13 19.80
N ASP A 431 -6.76 -1.02 20.64
CA ASP A 431 -5.95 -1.97 21.41
C ASP A 431 -5.19 -2.97 20.52
N SER A 432 -5.80 -3.43 19.42
CA SER A 432 -5.16 -4.33 18.46
C SER A 432 -4.01 -3.64 17.74
N TRP A 433 -4.21 -2.39 17.33
CA TRP A 433 -3.15 -1.56 16.75
C TRP A 433 -2.02 -1.28 17.73
N MET A 434 -2.34 -0.94 18.97
CA MET A 434 -1.34 -0.69 20.01
C MET A 434 -0.53 -1.94 20.35
N ALA A 435 -1.16 -3.10 20.44
CA ALA A 435 -0.46 -4.37 20.66
C ALA A 435 0.50 -4.68 19.49
N ALA A 436 0.05 -4.49 18.25
CA ALA A 436 0.87 -4.66 17.06
C ALA A 436 2.06 -3.68 17.03
N ALA A 437 1.81 -2.41 17.32
CA ALA A 437 2.84 -1.38 17.38
C ALA A 437 3.89 -1.70 18.46
N GLN A 438 3.47 -2.17 19.64
CA GLN A 438 4.39 -2.59 20.69
C GLN A 438 5.25 -3.79 20.27
N ALA A 439 4.65 -4.80 19.64
CA ALA A 439 5.40 -5.95 19.15
C ALA A 439 6.47 -5.53 18.12
N ARG A 440 6.10 -4.66 17.17
CA ARG A 440 7.03 -4.09 16.20
C ARG A 440 8.12 -3.27 16.88
N ALA A 441 7.77 -2.40 17.83
CA ALA A 441 8.74 -1.57 18.55
C ALA A 441 9.77 -2.43 19.32
N ASP A 442 9.32 -3.50 19.97
CA ASP A 442 10.20 -4.44 20.68
C ASP A 442 11.16 -5.15 19.71
N ILE A 443 10.66 -5.64 18.57
CA ILE A 443 11.50 -6.26 17.52
C ILE A 443 12.53 -5.25 17.00
N ARG A 444 12.12 -4.01 16.71
CA ARG A 444 13.04 -2.96 16.25
C ARG A 444 14.12 -2.64 17.26
N ALA A 445 13.76 -2.58 18.55
CA ALA A 445 14.73 -2.38 19.62
C ALA A 445 15.74 -3.54 19.71
N GLU A 446 15.32 -4.79 19.53
CA GLU A 446 16.20 -5.96 19.48
C GLU A 446 17.15 -5.94 18.27
N GLU A 447 16.66 -5.47 17.12
CA GLU A 447 17.43 -5.29 15.89
C GLU A 447 18.38 -4.07 15.94
N GLY A 448 18.19 -3.17 16.92
CA GLY A 448 18.89 -1.89 16.97
C GLY A 448 18.47 -0.93 15.85
N LYS A 449 17.24 -1.07 15.34
CA LYS A 449 16.66 -0.23 14.30
C LYS A 449 15.64 0.76 14.90
N PRO A 450 15.43 1.93 14.28
CA PRO A 450 14.36 2.82 14.69
C PRO A 450 12.98 2.22 14.41
N PHE A 451 12.04 2.47 15.33
CA PHE A 451 10.63 2.16 15.13
C PHE A 451 9.97 3.26 14.29
N THR A 452 9.65 2.91 13.06
CA THR A 452 8.91 3.73 12.11
C THR A 452 7.47 3.22 12.05
N MET A 453 6.49 4.11 12.30
CA MET A 453 5.06 3.76 12.33
C MET A 453 4.51 3.59 10.91
N SER A 454 3.56 2.66 10.74
CA SER A 454 2.69 2.58 9.57
C SER A 454 1.34 3.22 9.92
N PRO A 455 0.93 4.32 9.28
CA PRO A 455 -0.32 4.99 9.63
C PRO A 455 -1.55 4.13 9.37
N THR A 456 -2.41 4.08 10.38
CA THR A 456 -3.68 3.35 10.35
C THR A 456 -4.78 4.28 9.87
N ALA A 457 -5.97 3.74 9.60
CA ALA A 457 -7.14 4.58 9.42
C ALA A 457 -7.72 5.09 10.75
N ASN A 458 -7.27 4.58 11.91
CA ASN A 458 -7.78 4.92 13.23
C ASN A 458 -6.92 6.05 13.85
N THR A 459 -7.47 7.25 13.93
CA THR A 459 -6.76 8.45 14.42
C THR A 459 -6.36 8.35 15.88
N GLU A 460 -7.15 7.65 16.70
CA GLU A 460 -6.81 7.44 18.12
C GLU A 460 -5.59 6.52 18.24
N ALA A 461 -5.57 5.41 17.49
CA ALA A 461 -4.42 4.52 17.43
C ALA A 461 -3.18 5.27 16.92
N ASP A 462 -3.30 6.04 15.85
CA ASP A 462 -2.20 6.84 15.31
C ASP A 462 -1.64 7.83 16.33
N GLU A 463 -2.50 8.52 17.12
CA GLU A 463 -2.05 9.43 18.18
C GLU A 463 -1.27 8.70 19.28
N GLN A 464 -1.75 7.54 19.70
CA GLN A 464 -1.08 6.74 20.73
C GLN A 464 0.24 6.13 20.23
N ILE A 465 0.27 5.59 19.00
CA ILE A 465 1.48 5.03 18.40
C ILE A 465 2.52 6.12 18.16
N ARG A 466 2.10 7.33 17.78
CA ARG A 466 3.00 8.48 17.64
C ARG A 466 3.80 8.76 18.91
N ALA A 467 3.24 8.53 20.10
CA ALA A 467 3.94 8.71 21.37
C ALA A 467 5.07 7.68 21.61
N MET A 468 5.10 6.58 20.84
CA MET A 468 6.13 5.54 20.91
C MET A 468 7.30 5.79 19.96
N VAL A 469 7.17 6.74 19.04
CA VAL A 469 8.15 7.03 17.98
C VAL A 469 9.19 8.04 18.47
N ASP A 470 10.47 7.77 18.19
CA ASP A 470 11.56 8.72 18.43
C ASP A 470 11.69 9.68 17.23
N LEU A 471 11.11 10.88 17.37
CA LEU A 471 11.22 11.93 16.37
C LEU A 471 12.57 12.66 16.38
N ASP A 472 13.35 12.52 17.46
CA ASP A 472 14.70 13.09 17.53
C ASP A 472 15.73 12.20 16.80
N GLU A 473 15.33 11.01 16.33
CA GLU A 473 16.19 10.16 15.50
C GLU A 473 16.54 10.90 14.21
N PRO A 474 17.82 11.23 13.99
CA PRO A 474 18.22 12.22 12.99
C PRO A 474 17.95 11.80 11.55
N LYS A 475 17.77 10.50 11.28
CA LYS A 475 17.66 9.98 9.91
C LYS A 475 16.22 9.91 9.43
N PHE A 476 15.34 9.32 10.23
CA PHE A 476 13.95 9.05 9.89
C PHE A 476 12.96 9.94 10.64
N GLY A 477 13.36 10.56 11.77
CA GLY A 477 12.56 11.52 12.51
C GLY A 477 11.92 12.61 11.62
N PRO A 478 12.68 13.32 10.76
CA PRO A 478 12.11 14.29 9.83
C PRO A 478 11.09 13.70 8.84
N GLY A 479 11.28 12.46 8.40
CA GLY A 479 10.33 11.75 7.55
C GLY A 479 9.03 11.42 8.26
N LEU A 480 9.11 11.07 9.55
CA LEU A 480 7.94 10.81 10.39
C LEU A 480 7.20 12.11 10.73
N GLU A 481 7.91 13.21 10.98
CA GLU A 481 7.28 14.54 11.11
C GLU A 481 6.53 14.96 9.84
N ALA A 482 7.18 14.83 8.69
CA ALA A 482 6.58 15.07 7.38
C ALA A 482 5.33 14.19 7.14
N MET A 483 5.39 12.92 7.57
CA MET A 483 4.26 12.00 7.52
C MET A 483 3.08 12.50 8.35
N TYR A 484 3.29 12.87 9.61
CA TYR A 484 2.22 13.37 10.47
C TYR A 484 1.60 14.66 9.91
N ALA A 485 2.42 15.58 9.39
CA ALA A 485 1.91 16.78 8.74
C ALA A 485 1.07 16.48 7.48
N GLY A 486 1.46 15.46 6.70
CA GLY A 486 0.68 15.00 5.54
C GLY A 486 -0.65 14.34 5.92
N LEU A 487 -0.66 13.53 7.00
CA LEU A 487 -1.87 12.86 7.50
C LEU A 487 -2.97 13.86 7.92
N GLU A 488 -2.59 15.04 8.43
CA GLU A 488 -3.52 16.12 8.79
C GLU A 488 -4.16 16.82 7.57
N LYS A 489 -3.63 16.59 6.36
CA LYS A 489 -4.02 17.28 5.12
C LYS A 489 -4.25 16.29 3.98
N THR A 490 -5.08 15.29 4.25
CA THR A 490 -5.42 14.27 3.26
C THR A 490 -6.64 14.64 2.42
N PHE A 491 -6.66 14.14 1.18
CA PHE A 491 -7.85 14.07 0.35
C PHE A 491 -7.99 12.67 -0.24
N THR A 492 -9.17 12.33 -0.75
CA THR A 492 -9.41 11.07 -1.46
C THR A 492 -10.30 11.32 -2.68
N LEU A 493 -10.43 10.31 -3.54
CA LEU A 493 -11.48 10.28 -4.56
C LEU A 493 -12.74 9.68 -3.93
N PRO A 494 -13.91 10.33 -4.04
CA PRO A 494 -15.16 9.81 -3.50
C PRO A 494 -15.51 8.42 -4.05
N ALA A 495 -16.14 7.60 -3.20
CA ALA A 495 -16.66 6.31 -3.63
C ALA A 495 -17.67 6.49 -4.77
N ASN A 496 -17.55 5.67 -5.80
CA ASN A 496 -18.40 5.73 -6.99
C ASN A 496 -18.63 4.33 -7.57
N PRO A 497 -19.68 4.11 -8.37
CA PRO A 497 -20.07 2.77 -8.82
C PRO A 497 -19.22 2.24 -10.01
N ALA A 498 -18.35 3.07 -10.58
CA ALA A 498 -17.55 2.77 -11.76
C ALA A 498 -16.06 3.08 -11.52
N ASP A 499 -15.55 2.81 -10.31
CA ASP A 499 -14.21 3.26 -9.91
C ASP A 499 -13.12 2.67 -10.82
N ALA A 500 -13.22 1.38 -11.14
CA ALA A 500 -12.27 0.71 -12.02
C ALA A 500 -12.27 1.30 -13.43
N GLU A 501 -13.45 1.57 -13.99
CA GLU A 501 -13.63 2.17 -15.31
C GLU A 501 -13.15 3.63 -15.32
N PHE A 502 -13.51 4.42 -14.31
CA PHE A 502 -13.05 5.79 -14.11
C PHE A 502 -11.52 5.86 -13.99
N LYS A 503 -10.93 4.99 -13.17
CA LYS A 503 -9.49 4.87 -12.99
C LYS A 503 -8.77 4.50 -14.27
N THR A 504 -9.31 3.53 -15.00
CA THR A 504 -8.78 3.11 -16.31
C THR A 504 -8.80 4.27 -17.30
N ALA A 505 -9.90 5.01 -17.38
CA ALA A 505 -10.03 6.12 -18.33
C ALA A 505 -8.94 7.19 -18.14
N TRP A 506 -8.71 7.66 -16.92
CA TRP A 506 -7.66 8.66 -16.69
C TRP A 506 -6.26 8.08 -16.78
N GLN A 507 -6.01 6.85 -16.33
CA GLN A 507 -4.70 6.20 -16.47
C GLN A 507 -4.33 5.98 -17.95
N ASP A 508 -5.28 5.52 -18.76
CA ASP A 508 -5.08 5.36 -20.20
C ASP A 508 -4.86 6.71 -20.88
N GLY A 509 -5.62 7.76 -20.50
CA GLY A 509 -5.37 9.14 -20.92
C GLY A 509 -3.93 9.57 -20.67
N VAL A 510 -3.44 9.42 -19.44
CA VAL A 510 -2.05 9.74 -19.10
C VAL A 510 -1.06 8.88 -19.88
N ASN A 511 -1.31 7.58 -20.03
CA ASN A 511 -0.44 6.67 -20.77
C ASN A 511 -0.36 7.03 -22.27
N ARG A 512 -1.44 7.52 -22.89
CA ARG A 512 -1.39 8.03 -24.27
C ARG A 512 -0.41 9.19 -24.39
N VAL A 513 -0.41 10.11 -23.43
CA VAL A 513 0.54 11.24 -23.37
C VAL A 513 1.96 10.77 -23.14
N LEU A 514 2.19 9.94 -22.12
CA LEU A 514 3.52 9.43 -21.76
C LEU A 514 4.19 8.65 -22.89
N ASN A 515 3.40 8.03 -23.77
CA ASN A 515 3.88 7.31 -24.96
C ASN A 515 3.96 8.19 -26.22
N GLY A 516 3.69 9.49 -26.12
CA GLY A 516 3.72 10.43 -27.24
C GLY A 516 2.64 10.19 -28.29
N GLN A 517 1.51 9.60 -27.89
CA GLN A 517 0.39 9.26 -28.78
C GLN A 517 -0.61 10.42 -28.92
N GLN A 518 -0.76 11.25 -27.88
CA GLN A 518 -1.68 12.40 -27.84
C GLN A 518 -1.08 13.53 -27.01
N GLU A 519 -1.52 14.76 -27.28
CA GLU A 519 -1.25 15.91 -26.43
C GLU A 519 -2.09 15.85 -25.14
N PRO A 520 -1.63 16.42 -24.00
CA PRO A 520 -2.31 16.35 -22.71
C PRO A 520 -3.80 16.74 -22.74
N ALA A 521 -4.13 17.87 -23.34
CA ALA A 521 -5.51 18.35 -23.44
C ALA A 521 -6.42 17.41 -24.26
N GLU A 522 -5.90 16.84 -25.35
CA GLU A 522 -6.65 15.89 -26.18
C GLU A 522 -6.88 14.57 -25.43
N ALA A 523 -5.83 14.05 -24.78
CA ALA A 523 -5.90 12.79 -24.07
C ALA A 523 -6.86 12.82 -22.88
N LEU A 524 -6.86 13.94 -22.13
CA LEU A 524 -7.76 14.16 -21.00
C LEU A 524 -9.19 14.49 -21.41
N ALA A 525 -9.42 15.19 -22.53
CA ALA A 525 -10.76 15.34 -23.09
C ALA A 525 -11.37 14.00 -23.50
N GLN A 526 -10.56 13.11 -24.10
CA GLN A 526 -11.01 11.74 -24.39
C GLN A 526 -11.28 10.95 -23.09
N ALA A 527 -10.37 11.02 -22.12
CA ALA A 527 -10.55 10.36 -20.84
C ALA A 527 -11.80 10.86 -20.09
N GLN A 528 -12.12 12.15 -20.20
CA GLN A 528 -13.33 12.76 -19.65
C GLN A 528 -14.60 12.13 -20.24
N GLU A 529 -14.67 11.99 -21.57
CA GLU A 529 -15.81 11.34 -22.23
C GLU A 529 -15.96 9.87 -21.81
N GLU A 530 -14.85 9.12 -21.78
CA GLU A 530 -14.79 7.72 -21.36
C GLU A 530 -15.24 7.55 -19.90
N ALA A 531 -14.71 8.36 -18.99
CA ALA A 531 -15.01 8.34 -17.57
C ALA A 531 -16.45 8.75 -17.28
N GLN A 532 -16.93 9.85 -17.88
CA GLN A 532 -18.30 10.32 -17.66
C GLN A 532 -19.32 9.32 -18.17
N ALA A 533 -19.08 8.68 -19.33
CA ALA A 533 -19.97 7.65 -19.85
C ALA A 533 -20.09 6.45 -18.90
N ALA A 534 -18.96 6.00 -18.33
CA ALA A 534 -18.96 4.90 -17.36
C ALA A 534 -19.69 5.27 -16.06
N LEU A 535 -19.47 6.50 -15.55
CA LEU A 535 -20.17 7.01 -14.37
C LEU A 535 -21.68 7.12 -14.62
N ASP A 536 -22.09 7.69 -15.76
CA ASP A 536 -23.49 7.86 -16.12
C ASP A 536 -24.22 6.50 -16.22
N GLU A 537 -23.60 5.50 -16.87
CA GLU A 537 -24.16 4.15 -16.97
C GLU A 537 -24.32 3.50 -15.59
N ALA A 538 -23.25 3.53 -14.78
CA ALA A 538 -23.25 2.86 -13.49
C ALA A 538 -24.17 3.54 -12.46
N TRP A 539 -24.25 4.87 -12.46
CA TRP A 539 -25.20 5.61 -11.61
C TRP A 539 -26.65 5.40 -12.07
N ALA A 540 -26.91 5.34 -13.38
CA ALA A 540 -28.26 5.01 -13.87
C ALA A 540 -28.70 3.61 -13.45
N ASP A 541 -27.78 2.64 -13.49
CA ASP A 541 -28.02 1.27 -13.04
C ASP A 541 -28.25 1.18 -11.53
N TRP A 542 -27.52 1.97 -10.73
CA TRP A 542 -27.75 2.07 -9.29
C TRP A 542 -29.10 2.72 -8.97
N ASP A 543 -29.35 3.92 -9.51
CA ASP A 543 -30.57 4.69 -9.24
C ASP A 543 -31.84 3.93 -9.68
N ALA A 544 -31.73 3.01 -10.65
CA ALA A 544 -32.83 2.14 -11.08
C ALA A 544 -33.16 0.99 -10.10
N ARG A 545 -32.27 0.66 -9.15
CA ARG A 545 -32.48 -0.42 -8.17
C ARG A 545 -33.37 0.00 -7.00
N GLY A 546 -33.60 1.30 -6.81
CA GLY A 546 -34.34 1.87 -5.68
C GLY A 546 -33.48 1.93 -4.42
#